data_AF-A0ABC8UYV6-F1
#
_entry.id   AF-A0ABC8UYV6-F1
#
_cell.length_a   1.000
_cell.length_b   1.000
_cell.length_c   1.000
_cell.angle_alpha   90.00
_cell.angle_beta   90.00
_cell.angle_gamma   90.00
#
_symmetry.space_group_name_H-M   'P 1'
#
loop_
_entity.id
_entity.type
_entity.pdbx_description
1 polymer ?
#
loop_
_entity_poly.entity_id
_entity_poly.type
_entity_poly.pdbx_seq_one_letter_code
_entity_poly.pdbx_strand_id
1 'polypeptide(L)'
;MGVVIETDVWEANQALYIFIFFSCFLSIVCLPHFSSNSNRTPAIFDHALPPAFLRFQRSFLLLCSLSSVLEGLWSVFGESELAYYGVSKEQIVLSLCVGYAVSLFIGPFLGIVSDLRGHKKVCLLFYILHLLVGIWKRIIAHPSVWLASVCLSLATSISLFNFETWMVVEHDKLGLRQDTLNDMFWLMTFAEATSFIGSQVLANWLVGSDAEKLMVFPSTAAMLLALFSIIYVTQRWKEYPRTATFKDYRTSFCTYIFGDKRIWLLAWAQACVQFSIMVFWILWAPTIVG
;
A
#
# COMPACT_ATOMS: atom_id res chain seq x y z
N MET A 1 -30.60 29.87 -31.34
CA MET A 1 -30.30 30.03 -29.90
C MET A 1 -29.40 28.87 -29.51
N GLY A 2 -28.12 29.15 -29.23
CA GLY A 2 -27.18 28.12 -28.79
C GLY A 2 -27.51 27.73 -27.36
N VAL A 3 -27.69 26.45 -27.10
CA VAL A 3 -27.85 25.91 -25.75
C VAL A 3 -26.48 26.02 -25.07
N VAL A 4 -26.36 26.95 -24.13
CA VAL A 4 -25.21 27.01 -23.22
C VAL A 4 -25.44 25.90 -22.20
N ILE A 5 -24.66 24.83 -22.31
CA ILE A 5 -24.59 23.80 -21.28
C ILE A 5 -23.68 24.39 -20.20
N GLU A 6 -24.26 24.92 -19.13
CA GLU A 6 -23.52 25.24 -17.92
C GLU A 6 -23.00 23.92 -17.35
N THR A 7 -21.72 23.65 -17.55
CA THR A 7 -21.03 22.56 -16.86
C THR A 7 -20.82 23.01 -15.42
N ASP A 8 -21.78 22.70 -14.54
CA ASP A 8 -21.60 22.81 -13.11
C ASP A 8 -20.50 21.82 -12.69
N VAL A 9 -19.27 22.32 -12.57
CA VAL A 9 -18.17 21.59 -11.96
C VAL A 9 -18.49 21.50 -10.47
N TRP A 10 -18.95 20.34 -10.02
CA TRP A 10 -19.25 20.11 -8.60
C TRP A 10 -17.95 20.15 -7.80
N GLU A 11 -17.61 21.33 -7.25
CA GLU A 11 -16.51 21.49 -6.30
C GLU A 11 -16.98 21.02 -4.92
N ALA A 12 -16.69 19.77 -4.59
CA ALA A 12 -16.89 19.24 -3.25
C ALA A 12 -16.19 20.14 -2.20
N ASN A 13 -16.95 20.57 -1.19
CA ASN A 13 -16.46 21.50 -0.16
C ASN A 13 -15.17 20.97 0.49
N GLN A 14 -14.07 21.70 0.33
CA GLN A 14 -12.74 21.33 0.84
C GLN A 14 -12.74 21.04 2.35
N ALA A 15 -13.63 21.66 3.12
CA ALA A 15 -13.77 21.40 4.55
C ALA A 15 -14.26 19.98 4.88
N LEU A 16 -15.07 19.37 4.00
CA LEU A 16 -15.56 18.00 4.18
C LEU A 16 -14.43 16.98 4.05
N TYR A 17 -13.52 17.18 3.10
CA TYR A 17 -12.33 16.33 2.94
C TYR A 17 -11.37 16.42 4.12
N ILE A 18 -11.13 17.64 4.61
CA ILE A 18 -10.30 17.87 5.80
C ILE A 18 -10.94 17.23 7.03
N PHE A 19 -12.25 17.39 7.19
CA PHE A 19 -13.01 16.78 8.29
C PHE A 19 -12.95 15.26 8.25
N ILE A 20 -13.15 14.65 7.08
CA ILE A 20 -13.07 13.20 6.90
C ILE A 20 -11.64 12.72 7.18
N PHE A 21 -10.61 13.36 6.62
CA PHE A 21 -9.21 12.99 6.83
C PHE A 21 -8.82 13.05 8.31
N PHE A 22 -9.13 14.17 8.98
CA PHE A 22 -8.86 14.30 10.42
C PHE A 22 -9.71 13.34 11.25
N SER A 23 -10.99 13.15 10.94
CA SER A 23 -11.85 12.22 11.65
C SER A 23 -11.35 10.77 11.53
N CYS A 24 -10.91 10.37 10.33
CA CYS A 24 -10.29 9.10 10.05
C CYS A 24 -8.96 8.91 10.79
N PHE A 25 -8.05 9.88 10.71
CA PHE A 25 -6.77 9.84 11.41
C PHE A 25 -6.96 9.83 12.93
N LEU A 26 -7.84 10.69 13.45
CA LEU A 26 -8.20 10.75 14.87
C LEU A 26 -8.89 9.46 15.31
N SER A 27 -9.73 8.85 14.47
CA SER A 27 -10.34 7.53 14.72
C SER A 27 -9.27 6.44 14.86
N ILE A 28 -8.29 6.38 13.95
CA ILE A 28 -7.17 5.43 14.01
C ILE A 28 -6.31 5.62 15.28
N VAL A 29 -6.09 6.87 15.69
CA VAL A 29 -5.28 7.20 16.88
C VAL A 29 -6.08 7.02 18.18
N CYS A 30 -7.37 7.32 18.18
CA CYS A 30 -8.23 7.34 19.37
C CYS A 30 -8.97 6.02 19.63
N LEU A 31 -9.29 5.20 18.62
CA LEU A 31 -9.90 3.86 18.83
C LEU A 31 -9.05 2.99 19.78
N PRO A 32 -7.72 2.89 19.62
CA PRO A 32 -6.87 2.14 20.53
C PRO A 32 -6.72 2.79 21.92
N HIS A 33 -7.00 4.10 22.05
CA HIS A 33 -6.92 4.84 23.31
C HIS A 33 -8.22 4.72 24.11
N PHE A 34 -9.38 4.80 23.45
CA PHE A 34 -10.69 4.63 24.08
C PHE A 34 -11.06 3.17 24.35
N SER A 35 -10.56 2.22 23.53
CA SER A 35 -10.70 0.79 23.83
C SER A 35 -10.03 0.42 25.16
N SER A 36 -8.92 1.08 25.52
CA SER A 36 -8.25 0.90 26.81
C SER A 36 -8.97 1.58 27.99
N ASN A 37 -9.89 2.51 27.73
CA ASN A 37 -10.51 3.38 28.74
C ASN A 37 -12.03 3.18 28.88
N SER A 38 -12.59 2.22 28.14
CA SER A 38 -13.98 1.82 28.31
C SER A 38 -14.08 1.00 29.59
N ASN A 39 -14.85 1.51 30.55
CA ASN A 39 -15.33 0.78 31.73
C ASN A 39 -16.26 -0.37 31.29
N ARG A 40 -15.74 -1.33 30.51
CA ARG A 40 -16.44 -2.59 30.24
C ARG A 40 -16.47 -3.37 31.55
N THR A 41 -17.68 -3.68 32.00
CA THR A 41 -17.91 -4.70 33.02
C THR A 41 -17.11 -5.95 32.62
N PRO A 42 -16.17 -6.44 33.44
CA PRO A 42 -15.32 -7.53 33.05
C PRO A 42 -16.18 -8.78 32.91
N ALA A 43 -16.35 -9.26 31.67
CA ALA A 43 -16.82 -10.62 31.48
C ALA A 43 -15.76 -11.56 32.08
N ILE A 44 -16.20 -12.66 32.69
CA ILE A 44 -15.33 -13.67 33.35
C ILE A 44 -14.21 -14.23 32.45
N PHE A 45 -14.27 -13.98 31.13
CA PHE A 45 -13.29 -14.42 30.13
C PHE A 45 -12.56 -13.29 29.37
N ASP A 46 -12.74 -12.01 29.75
CA ASP A 46 -11.99 -10.90 29.14
C ASP A 46 -10.58 -10.84 29.74
N HIS A 47 -9.68 -11.71 29.26
CA HIS A 47 -8.25 -11.48 29.47
C HIS A 47 -7.85 -10.21 28.71
N ALA A 48 -7.53 -9.15 29.46
CA ALA A 48 -6.95 -7.93 28.90
C ALA A 48 -5.77 -8.29 27.99
N LEU A 49 -5.75 -7.74 26.77
CA LEU A 49 -4.70 -7.98 25.80
C LEU A 49 -3.33 -7.66 26.40
N PRO A 50 -2.29 -8.49 26.17
CA PRO A 50 -0.96 -8.21 26.69
C PRO A 50 -0.45 -6.84 26.24
N PRO A 51 0.19 -6.05 27.11
CA PRO A 51 0.71 -4.72 26.75
C PRO A 51 1.74 -4.78 25.62
N ALA A 52 2.46 -5.91 25.49
CA ALA A 52 3.36 -6.17 24.38
C ALA A 52 2.61 -6.26 23.03
N PHE A 53 1.44 -6.89 23.00
CA PHE A 53 0.60 -6.98 21.80
C PHE A 53 0.06 -5.61 21.37
N LEU A 54 -0.45 -4.81 22.32
CA LEU A 54 -0.93 -3.46 21.99
C LEU A 54 0.19 -2.56 21.44
N ARG A 55 1.41 -2.70 21.95
CA ARG A 55 2.59 -1.98 21.43
C ARG A 55 2.94 -2.45 20.01
N PHE A 56 2.89 -3.76 19.78
CA PHE A 56 3.07 -4.37 18.46
C PHE A 56 2.02 -3.85 17.48
N GLN A 57 0.74 -3.99 17.81
CA GLN A 57 -0.41 -3.55 17.01
C GLN A 57 -0.27 -2.09 16.60
N ARG A 58 -0.08 -1.17 17.56
CA ARG A 58 0.09 0.26 17.24
C ARG A 58 1.28 0.53 16.33
N SER A 59 2.41 -0.13 16.60
CA SER A 59 3.63 0.01 15.81
C SER A 59 3.44 -0.48 14.38
N PHE A 60 2.74 -1.61 14.21
CA PHE A 60 2.52 -2.29 12.95
C PHE A 60 1.49 -1.56 12.10
N LEU A 61 0.38 -1.12 12.69
CA LEU A 61 -0.62 -0.31 11.99
C LEU A 61 -0.06 1.02 11.51
N LEU A 62 0.82 1.65 12.30
CA LEU A 62 1.52 2.85 11.85
C LEU A 62 2.40 2.55 10.64
N LEU A 63 3.07 1.39 10.62
CA LEU A 63 3.88 0.97 9.49
C LEU A 63 3.03 0.76 8.23
N CYS A 64 1.92 0.01 8.33
CA CYS A 64 0.96 -0.18 7.24
C CYS A 64 0.42 1.15 6.74
N SER A 65 0.03 2.05 7.65
CA SER A 65 -0.46 3.39 7.31
C SER A 65 0.57 4.20 6.53
N LEU A 66 1.84 4.22 6.96
CA LEU A 66 2.92 4.90 6.24
C LEU A 66 3.12 4.33 4.83
N SER A 67 3.07 3.01 4.67
CA SER A 67 3.15 2.35 3.36
C SER A 67 1.98 2.74 2.46
N SER A 68 0.75 2.72 2.98
CA SER A 68 -0.44 3.09 2.21
C SER A 68 -0.47 4.58 1.84
N VAL A 69 0.01 5.47 2.72
CA VAL A 69 0.20 6.88 2.36
C VAL A 69 1.16 7.01 1.19
N LEU A 70 2.30 6.31 1.24
CA LEU A 70 3.31 6.33 0.20
C LEU A 70 2.77 5.83 -1.15
N GLU A 71 2.03 4.72 -1.17
CA GLU A 71 1.39 4.20 -2.39
C GLU A 71 0.31 5.15 -2.92
N GLY A 72 -0.52 5.72 -2.04
CA GLY A 72 -1.57 6.66 -2.45
C GLY A 72 -1.03 7.96 -3.04
N LEU A 73 0.12 8.46 -2.56
CA LEU A 73 0.81 9.62 -3.18
C LEU A 73 1.19 9.33 -4.64
N TRP A 74 1.75 8.15 -4.92
CA TRP A 74 2.08 7.74 -6.29
C TRP A 74 0.85 7.51 -7.16
N SER A 75 -0.25 7.03 -6.57
CA SER A 75 -1.50 6.78 -7.29
C SER A 75 -2.13 8.05 -7.87
N VAL A 76 -2.02 9.20 -7.19
CA VAL A 76 -2.56 10.48 -7.72
C VAL A 76 -1.62 11.10 -8.74
N PHE A 77 -0.34 11.18 -8.39
CA PHE A 77 0.59 12.03 -9.13
C PHE A 77 1.47 11.29 -10.13
N GLY A 78 1.55 9.96 -10.05
CA GLY A 78 2.39 9.17 -10.92
C GLY A 78 2.07 9.42 -12.40
N GLU A 79 0.79 9.41 -12.77
CA GLU A 79 0.35 9.64 -14.15
C GLU A 79 0.46 11.11 -14.56
N SER A 80 0.08 12.05 -13.69
CA SER A 80 0.13 13.48 -14.01
C SER A 80 1.57 13.98 -14.20
N GLU A 81 2.51 13.48 -13.39
CA GLU A 81 3.93 13.78 -13.52
C GLU A 81 4.50 13.22 -14.83
N LEU A 82 4.12 12.01 -15.22
CA LEU A 82 4.50 11.42 -16.51
C LEU A 82 3.94 12.20 -17.70
N ALA A 83 2.68 12.61 -17.63
CA ALA A 83 2.04 13.44 -18.66
C ALA A 83 2.76 14.80 -18.79
N TYR A 84 3.18 15.40 -17.69
CA TYR A 84 3.98 16.62 -17.68
C TYR A 84 5.34 16.45 -18.38
N TYR A 85 5.99 15.29 -18.20
CA TYR A 85 7.22 14.94 -18.94
C TYR A 85 7.00 14.61 -20.43
N GLY A 86 5.77 14.76 -20.94
CA GLY A 86 5.42 14.53 -22.34
C GLY A 86 5.21 13.06 -22.71
N VAL A 87 5.04 12.18 -21.71
CA VAL A 87 4.73 10.76 -21.95
C VAL A 87 3.30 10.63 -22.47
N SER A 88 3.12 9.89 -23.57
CA SER A 88 1.80 9.73 -24.19
C SER A 88 0.88 8.85 -23.32
N LYS A 89 -0.44 9.02 -23.45
CA LYS A 89 -1.41 8.20 -22.71
C LYS A 89 -1.24 6.71 -23.01
N GLU A 90 -0.93 6.36 -24.26
CA GLU A 90 -0.68 4.98 -24.69
C GLU A 90 0.56 4.41 -23.98
N GLN A 91 1.61 5.20 -23.80
CA GLN A 91 2.82 4.79 -23.08
C GLN A 91 2.55 4.62 -21.57
N ILE A 92 1.71 5.47 -20.97
CA ILE A 92 1.30 5.33 -19.56
C ILE A 92 0.53 4.01 -19.37
N VAL A 93 -0.43 3.71 -20.25
CA VAL A 93 -1.19 2.45 -20.21
C VAL A 93 -0.27 1.24 -20.43
N LEU A 94 0.64 1.31 -21.40
CA LEU A 94 1.59 0.22 -21.65
C LEU A 94 2.56 0.01 -20.47
N SER A 95 2.98 1.09 -19.82
CA SER A 95 3.76 1.06 -18.58
C SER A 95 3.01 0.34 -17.46
N LEU A 96 1.71 0.61 -17.30
CA LEU A 96 0.87 -0.08 -16.34
C LEU A 96 0.81 -1.59 -16.64
N CYS A 97 0.57 -1.98 -17.89
CA CYS A 97 0.58 -3.39 -18.32
C CYS A 97 1.92 -4.09 -18.03
N VAL A 98 3.05 -3.43 -18.29
CA VAL A 98 4.38 -3.96 -17.94
C VAL A 98 4.53 -4.14 -16.44
N GLY A 99 4.04 -3.18 -15.66
CA GLY A 99 4.01 -3.27 -14.20
C GLY A 99 3.29 -4.51 -13.70
N TYR A 100 2.08 -4.76 -14.20
CA TYR A 100 1.32 -5.98 -13.86
C TYR A 100 2.01 -7.26 -14.32
N ALA A 101 2.62 -7.27 -15.51
CA ALA A 101 3.40 -8.42 -15.96
C ALA A 101 4.57 -8.70 -15.00
N VAL A 102 5.28 -7.66 -14.57
CA VAL A 102 6.36 -7.77 -13.57
C VAL A 102 5.82 -8.32 -12.25
N SER A 103 4.72 -7.80 -11.73
CA SER A 103 4.10 -8.30 -10.51
C SER A 103 3.67 -9.77 -10.63
N LEU A 104 3.13 -10.18 -11.77
CA LEU A 104 2.70 -11.56 -12.02
C LEU A 104 3.89 -12.53 -12.01
N PHE A 105 4.99 -12.20 -12.68
CA PHE A 105 6.14 -13.11 -12.81
C PHE A 105 7.12 -13.02 -11.64
N ILE A 106 7.34 -11.84 -11.08
CA ILE A 106 8.34 -11.61 -10.03
C ILE A 106 7.71 -11.62 -8.63
N GLY A 107 6.44 -11.24 -8.47
CA GLY A 107 5.73 -11.21 -7.19
C GLY A 107 5.81 -12.53 -6.40
N PRO A 108 5.51 -13.71 -7.00
CA PRO A 108 5.64 -14.99 -6.31
C PRO A 108 7.07 -15.25 -5.81
N PHE A 109 8.08 -14.89 -6.61
CA PHE A 109 9.47 -15.03 -6.20
C PHE A 109 9.82 -14.11 -5.01
N LEU A 110 9.30 -12.88 -4.99
CA LEU A 110 9.46 -11.98 -3.85
C LEU A 110 8.79 -12.52 -2.57
N GLY A 111 7.66 -13.22 -2.70
CA GLY A 111 7.03 -13.95 -1.59
C GLY A 111 7.97 -15.01 -0.99
N ILE A 112 8.54 -15.86 -1.85
CA ILE A 112 9.54 -16.87 -1.45
C ILE A 112 10.76 -16.21 -0.77
N VAL A 113 11.24 -15.10 -1.33
CA VAL A 113 12.37 -14.35 -0.77
C VAL A 113 12.02 -13.77 0.61
N SER A 114 10.78 -13.29 0.80
CA SER A 114 10.31 -12.76 2.09
C SER A 114 10.30 -13.83 3.17
N ASP A 115 9.77 -15.01 2.86
CA ASP A 115 9.74 -16.12 3.81
C ASP A 115 11.15 -16.57 4.22
N LEU A 116 12.10 -16.58 3.27
CA LEU A 116 13.46 -17.06 3.52
C LEU A 116 14.41 -16.00 4.11
N ARG A 117 14.41 -14.78 3.57
CA ARG A 117 15.33 -13.72 4.00
C ARG A 117 14.80 -12.90 5.17
N GLY A 118 13.49 -12.93 5.38
CA GLY A 118 12.77 -12.25 6.43
C GLY A 118 11.93 -11.07 5.94
N HIS A 119 10.78 -10.89 6.58
CA HIS A 119 9.78 -9.88 6.20
C HIS A 119 10.25 -8.45 6.44
N LYS A 120 11.15 -8.21 7.41
CA LYS A 120 11.71 -6.87 7.64
C LYS A 120 12.58 -6.44 6.46
N LYS A 121 13.46 -7.30 5.97
CA LYS A 121 14.31 -6.98 4.80
C LYS A 121 13.50 -6.71 3.55
N VAL A 122 12.44 -7.48 3.32
CA VAL A 122 11.56 -7.26 2.15
C VAL A 122 10.72 -5.99 2.33
N CYS A 123 10.29 -5.66 3.54
CA CYS A 123 9.69 -4.35 3.85
C CYS A 123 10.67 -3.18 3.61
N LEU A 124 11.96 -3.34 3.94
CA LEU A 124 12.96 -2.33 3.61
C LEU A 124 13.18 -2.20 2.09
N LEU A 125 13.14 -3.32 1.35
CA LEU A 125 13.20 -3.30 -0.11
C LEU A 125 12.05 -2.48 -0.70
N PHE A 126 10.83 -2.62 -0.17
CA PHE A 126 9.68 -1.79 -0.56
C PHE A 126 10.00 -0.29 -0.47
N TYR A 127 10.46 0.20 0.68
CA TYR A 127 10.79 1.63 0.82
C TYR A 127 11.98 2.07 -0.02
N ILE A 128 12.99 1.20 -0.20
CA ILE A 128 14.15 1.48 -1.05
C ILE A 128 13.72 1.63 -2.51
N LEU A 129 12.79 0.82 -3.01
CA LEU A 129 12.26 0.93 -4.38
C LEU A 129 11.57 2.28 -4.59
N HIS A 130 10.72 2.71 -3.65
CA HIS A 130 10.08 4.03 -3.72
C HIS A 130 11.10 5.17 -3.65
N LEU A 131 12.10 5.07 -2.77
CA LEU A 131 13.16 6.07 -2.65
C LEU A 131 13.99 6.17 -3.94
N LEU A 132 14.31 5.03 -4.56
CA LEU A 132 15.04 4.96 -5.82
C LEU A 132 14.25 5.65 -6.94
N VAL A 133 12.95 5.39 -7.05
CA VAL A 133 12.09 6.04 -8.05
C VAL A 133 12.03 7.55 -7.84
N GLY A 134 11.86 8.01 -6.60
CA GLY A 134 11.86 9.44 -6.27
C GLY A 134 13.18 10.13 -6.63
N ILE A 135 14.31 9.54 -6.24
CA ILE A 135 15.65 10.07 -6.58
C ILE A 135 15.85 10.09 -8.11
N TRP A 136 15.50 9.00 -8.78
CA TRP A 136 15.64 8.85 -10.23
C TRP A 136 14.88 9.94 -11.00
N LYS A 137 13.61 10.17 -10.65
CA LYS A 137 12.78 11.23 -11.21
C LYS A 137 13.34 12.63 -10.98
N ARG A 138 14.06 12.84 -9.88
CA ARG A 138 14.64 14.14 -9.54
C ARG A 138 15.93 14.46 -10.30
N ILE A 139 16.76 13.45 -10.57
CA ILE A 139 18.09 13.64 -11.17
C ILE A 139 18.02 13.69 -12.70
N ILE A 140 17.06 12.98 -13.31
CA ILE A 140 17.04 12.77 -14.75
C ILE A 140 15.94 13.61 -15.39
N ALA A 141 16.32 14.39 -16.42
CA ALA A 141 15.39 15.26 -17.15
C ALA A 141 14.26 14.50 -17.85
N HIS A 142 14.53 13.28 -18.33
CA HIS A 142 13.54 12.37 -18.93
C HIS A 142 13.59 11.00 -18.23
N PRO A 143 12.93 10.86 -17.07
CA PRO A 143 12.99 9.61 -16.32
C PRO A 143 12.33 8.46 -17.11
N SER A 144 13.03 7.33 -17.21
CA SER A 144 12.49 6.14 -17.85
C SER A 144 11.22 5.66 -17.14
N VAL A 145 10.10 5.76 -17.85
CA VAL A 145 8.77 5.30 -17.39
C VAL A 145 8.80 3.81 -17.06
N TRP A 146 9.53 3.02 -17.86
CA TRP A 146 9.67 1.58 -17.67
C TRP A 146 10.32 1.23 -16.34
N LEU A 147 11.40 1.93 -15.97
CA LEU A 147 12.09 1.68 -14.71
C LEU A 147 11.19 2.05 -13.52
N ALA A 148 10.53 3.21 -13.58
CA ALA A 148 9.59 3.64 -12.55
C ALA A 148 8.44 2.62 -12.39
N SER A 149 7.88 2.14 -13.50
CA SER A 149 6.84 1.11 -13.51
C SER A 149 7.30 -0.19 -12.86
N VAL A 150 8.46 -0.73 -13.28
CA VAL A 150 9.02 -1.97 -12.70
C VAL A 150 9.23 -1.82 -11.20
N CYS A 151 9.88 -0.74 -10.75
CA CYS A 151 10.17 -0.52 -9.34
C CYS A 151 8.90 -0.34 -8.49
N LEU A 152 7.95 0.48 -8.93
CA LEU A 152 6.70 0.71 -8.21
C LEU A 152 5.83 -0.55 -8.19
N SER A 153 5.80 -1.33 -9.27
CA SER A 153 5.02 -2.57 -9.33
C SER A 153 5.59 -3.66 -8.43
N LEU A 154 6.91 -3.77 -8.33
CA LEU A 154 7.57 -4.62 -7.34
C LEU A 154 7.26 -4.16 -5.91
N ALA A 155 7.27 -2.86 -5.66
CA ALA A 155 6.93 -2.30 -4.35
C ALA A 155 5.47 -2.63 -3.98
N THR A 156 4.51 -2.37 -4.87
CA THR A 156 3.10 -2.71 -4.63
C THR A 156 2.90 -4.21 -4.43
N SER A 157 3.61 -5.06 -5.19
CA SER A 157 3.57 -6.51 -4.95
C SER A 157 4.04 -6.86 -3.53
N ILE A 158 5.13 -6.26 -3.06
CA ILE A 158 5.60 -6.45 -1.68
C ILE A 158 4.54 -6.00 -0.67
N SER A 159 3.91 -4.84 -0.89
CA SER A 159 2.88 -4.31 0.00
C SER A 159 1.71 -5.29 0.17
N LEU A 160 1.23 -5.87 -0.94
CA LEU A 160 0.08 -6.77 -0.95
C LEU A 160 0.26 -8.08 -0.17
N PHE A 161 1.47 -8.65 -0.09
CA PHE A 161 1.68 -9.93 0.61
C PHE A 161 2.51 -9.79 1.90
N ASN A 162 3.51 -8.90 1.93
CA ASN A 162 4.53 -8.95 2.96
C ASN A 162 4.00 -8.50 4.32
N PHE A 163 3.13 -7.47 4.36
CA PHE A 163 2.55 -6.98 5.61
C PHE A 163 1.60 -8.01 6.22
N GLU A 164 0.72 -8.62 5.43
CA GLU A 164 -0.17 -9.69 5.91
C GLU A 164 0.63 -10.88 6.48
N THR A 165 1.58 -11.41 5.71
CA THR A 165 2.38 -12.56 6.17
C THR A 165 3.23 -12.19 7.39
N TRP A 166 3.77 -10.98 7.45
CA TRP A 166 4.54 -10.53 8.62
C TRP A 166 3.66 -10.42 9.87
N MET A 167 2.44 -9.88 9.73
CA MET A 167 1.48 -9.78 10.82
C MET A 167 1.14 -11.16 11.39
N VAL A 168 0.84 -12.15 10.54
CA VAL A 168 0.55 -13.53 10.94
C VAL A 168 1.74 -14.15 11.69
N VAL A 169 2.96 -14.01 11.14
CA VAL A 169 4.17 -14.56 11.75
C VAL A 169 4.44 -13.96 13.13
N GLU A 170 4.25 -12.66 13.32
CA GLU A 170 4.47 -12.02 14.63
C GLU A 170 3.33 -12.33 15.61
N HIS A 171 2.10 -12.48 15.12
CA HIS A 171 0.97 -12.92 15.94
C HIS A 171 1.19 -14.35 16.47
N ASP A 172 1.63 -15.27 15.60
CA ASP A 172 1.95 -16.66 15.97
C ASP A 172 3.06 -16.73 17.02
N LYS A 173 4.09 -15.87 16.94
CA LYS A 173 5.17 -15.79 17.94
C LYS A 173 4.66 -15.38 19.33
N LEU A 174 3.58 -14.61 19.39
CA LEU A 174 2.96 -14.18 20.64
C LEU A 174 2.00 -15.22 21.22
N GLY A 175 1.71 -16.31 20.47
CA GLY A 175 0.84 -17.40 20.91
C GLY A 175 -0.59 -16.95 21.22
N LEU A 176 -1.08 -15.94 20.51
CA LEU A 176 -2.39 -15.32 20.75
C LEU A 176 -3.51 -16.11 20.07
N ARG A 177 -4.76 -15.88 20.51
CA ARG A 177 -5.95 -16.54 19.95
C ARG A 177 -6.31 -16.02 18.56
N GLN A 178 -6.96 -16.86 17.76
CA GLN A 178 -7.34 -16.57 16.36
C GLN A 178 -8.31 -15.39 16.21
N ASP A 179 -9.15 -15.11 17.21
CA ASP A 179 -10.06 -13.95 17.22
C ASP A 179 -9.28 -12.64 17.17
N THR A 180 -8.20 -12.53 17.95
CA THR A 180 -7.34 -11.35 17.95
C THR A 180 -6.58 -11.16 16.62
N LEU A 181 -6.36 -12.24 15.86
CA LEU A 181 -5.78 -12.16 14.52
C LEU A 181 -6.79 -11.56 13.52
N ASN A 182 -8.06 -11.97 13.60
CA ASN A 182 -9.12 -11.44 12.75
C ASN A 182 -9.33 -9.93 12.99
N ASP A 183 -9.30 -9.51 14.26
CA ASP A 183 -9.33 -8.08 14.63
C ASP A 183 -8.13 -7.31 14.06
N MET A 184 -6.94 -7.91 14.04
CA MET A 184 -5.75 -7.31 13.44
C MET A 184 -5.89 -7.14 11.92
N PHE A 185 -6.40 -8.16 11.20
CA PHE A 185 -6.68 -8.05 9.77
C PHE A 185 -7.67 -6.93 9.48
N TRP A 186 -8.79 -6.89 10.20
CA TRP A 186 -9.80 -5.83 10.03
C TRP A 186 -9.20 -4.44 10.22
N LEU A 187 -8.43 -4.25 11.29
CA LEU A 187 -7.85 -2.95 11.62
C LEU A 187 -6.73 -2.55 10.64
N MET A 188 -5.95 -3.53 10.16
CA MET A 188 -4.93 -3.31 9.14
C MET A 188 -5.57 -2.83 7.84
N THR A 189 -6.52 -3.59 7.29
CA THR A 189 -7.22 -3.23 6.04
C THR A 189 -7.91 -1.88 6.15
N PHE A 190 -8.55 -1.59 7.29
CA PHE A 190 -9.20 -0.30 7.53
C PHE A 190 -8.17 0.85 7.57
N ALA A 191 -7.07 0.68 8.30
CA ALA A 191 -6.03 1.70 8.42
C ALA A 191 -5.34 1.96 7.07
N GLU A 192 -5.07 0.90 6.30
CA GLU A 192 -4.46 0.98 4.97
C GLU A 192 -5.37 1.73 3.99
N ALA A 193 -6.65 1.32 3.88
CA ALA A 193 -7.62 1.98 3.00
C ALA A 193 -7.83 3.45 3.36
N THR A 194 -7.97 3.73 4.66
CA THR A 194 -8.13 5.09 5.16
C THR A 194 -6.91 5.96 4.88
N SER A 195 -5.70 5.43 5.11
CA SER A 195 -4.45 6.13 4.86
C SER A 195 -4.21 6.37 3.37
N PHE A 196 -4.58 5.40 2.53
CA PHE A 196 -4.50 5.48 1.08
C PHE A 196 -5.42 6.57 0.54
N ILE A 197 -6.72 6.55 0.86
CA ILE A 197 -7.67 7.60 0.44
C ILE A 197 -7.24 8.96 1.00
N GLY A 198 -6.85 8.99 2.27
CA GLY A 198 -6.42 10.21 2.93
C GLY A 198 -5.20 10.85 2.28
N SER A 199 -4.23 10.06 1.83
CA SER A 199 -3.05 10.59 1.14
C SER A 199 -3.40 11.16 -0.22
N GLN A 200 -4.34 10.57 -0.96
CA GLN A 200 -4.80 11.10 -2.25
C GLN A 200 -5.50 12.44 -2.10
N VAL A 201 -6.34 12.58 -1.08
CA VAL A 201 -7.03 13.84 -0.75
C VAL A 201 -6.01 14.92 -0.36
N LEU A 202 -5.08 14.58 0.52
CA LEU A 202 -4.04 15.50 0.99
C LEU A 202 -3.10 15.93 -0.15
N ALA A 203 -2.76 14.98 -1.02
CA ALA A 203 -2.03 15.19 -2.26
C ALA A 203 -2.69 16.28 -3.11
N ASN A 204 -3.94 16.05 -3.51
CA ASN A 204 -4.69 16.97 -4.35
C ASN A 204 -4.80 18.38 -3.73
N TRP A 205 -4.98 18.46 -2.41
CA TRP A 205 -5.00 19.73 -1.68
C TRP A 205 -3.65 20.47 -1.73
N LEU A 206 -2.54 19.76 -1.51
CA LEU A 206 -1.19 20.36 -1.44
C LEU A 206 -0.69 20.88 -2.80
N VAL A 207 -1.10 20.23 -3.89
CA VAL A 207 -0.72 20.66 -5.25
C VAL A 207 -1.57 21.83 -5.74
N GLY A 208 -2.87 21.88 -5.39
CA GLY A 208 -3.76 22.96 -5.83
C GLY A 208 -3.77 23.14 -7.36
N SER A 209 -4.00 24.36 -7.84
CA SER A 209 -3.99 24.70 -9.28
C SER A 209 -2.59 25.03 -9.84
N ASP A 210 -1.52 24.74 -9.07
CA ASP A 210 -0.18 25.27 -9.34
C ASP A 210 0.72 24.19 -9.96
N ALA A 211 0.96 24.30 -11.26
CA ALA A 211 1.67 23.28 -12.05
C ALA A 211 3.12 23.04 -11.60
N GLU A 212 3.80 24.04 -11.03
CA GLU A 212 5.16 23.87 -10.50
C GLU A 212 5.18 23.05 -9.20
N LYS A 213 4.13 23.15 -8.38
CA LYS A 213 3.99 22.37 -7.13
C LYS A 213 3.69 20.90 -7.40
N LEU A 214 3.00 20.60 -8.51
CA LEU A 214 2.74 19.24 -8.99
C LEU A 214 4.03 18.41 -9.14
N MET A 215 5.12 19.05 -9.55
CA MET A 215 6.39 18.39 -9.87
C MET A 215 7.27 18.17 -8.63
N VAL A 216 7.39 19.18 -7.77
CA VAL A 216 8.37 19.16 -6.67
C VAL A 216 7.80 18.51 -5.41
N PHE A 217 6.51 18.70 -5.13
CA PHE A 217 5.95 18.39 -3.82
C PHE A 217 5.71 16.89 -3.60
N PRO A 218 5.04 16.14 -4.50
CA PRO A 218 4.68 14.75 -4.21
C PRO A 218 5.87 13.80 -4.23
N SER A 219 6.77 13.94 -5.20
CA SER A 219 7.99 13.13 -5.32
C SER A 219 8.92 13.37 -4.13
N THR A 220 9.10 14.63 -3.70
CA THR A 220 9.89 14.96 -2.50
C THR A 220 9.23 14.43 -1.23
N ALA A 221 7.91 14.55 -1.08
CA ALA A 221 7.16 14.01 0.05
C ALA A 221 7.29 12.48 0.14
N ALA A 222 7.16 11.78 -0.99
CA ALA A 222 7.34 10.33 -1.07
C ALA A 222 8.75 9.90 -0.67
N MET A 223 9.79 10.62 -1.11
CA MET A 223 11.18 10.36 -0.72
C MET A 223 11.41 10.53 0.78
N LEU A 224 10.92 11.63 1.37
CA LEU A 224 11.04 11.90 2.81
C LEU A 224 10.31 10.85 3.64
N LEU A 225 9.11 10.47 3.20
CA LEU A 225 8.30 9.45 3.85
C LEU A 225 8.96 8.06 3.78
N ALA A 226 9.53 7.70 2.62
CA ALA A 226 10.28 6.46 2.46
C ALA A 226 11.53 6.45 3.37
N LEU A 227 12.29 7.55 3.43
CA LEU A 227 13.46 7.67 4.30
C LEU A 227 13.10 7.55 5.78
N PHE A 228 12.05 8.26 6.21
CA PHE A 228 11.53 8.18 7.57
C PHE A 228 11.11 6.74 7.91
N SER A 229 10.41 6.07 6.99
CA SER A 229 9.95 4.69 7.18
C SER A 229 11.10 3.69 7.26
N ILE A 230 12.17 3.87 6.48
CA ILE A 230 13.41 3.07 6.57
C ILE A 230 14.02 3.22 7.98
N ILE A 231 14.16 4.46 8.47
CA ILE A 231 14.71 4.72 9.81
C ILE A 231 13.82 4.07 10.87
N TYR A 232 12.50 4.25 10.75
CA TYR A 232 11.52 3.69 11.68
C TYR A 232 11.59 2.15 11.74
N VAL A 233 11.60 1.46 10.59
CA VAL A 233 11.68 -0.01 10.52
C VAL A 233 13.02 -0.52 11.04
N THR A 234 14.11 0.14 10.69
CA THR A 234 15.46 -0.29 11.12
C THR A 234 15.64 -0.19 12.63
N GLN A 235 15.11 0.85 13.26
CA GLN A 235 15.20 1.07 14.71
C GLN A 235 14.25 0.17 15.51
N ARG A 236 13.02 -0.04 15.02
CA ARG A 236 11.95 -0.66 15.83
C ARG A 236 11.91 -2.18 15.77
N TRP A 237 12.42 -2.77 14.68
CA TRP A 237 12.37 -4.22 14.47
C TRP A 237 13.75 -4.84 14.42
N LYS A 238 13.98 -5.92 15.16
CA LYS A 238 15.18 -6.76 15.03
C LYS A 238 14.79 -8.04 14.30
N GLU A 239 15.54 -8.38 13.26
CA GLU A 239 15.28 -9.59 12.49
C GLU A 239 16.39 -10.61 12.75
N TYR A 240 15.98 -11.80 13.17
CA TYR A 240 16.88 -12.92 13.45
C TYR A 240 17.05 -13.75 12.17
N PRO A 241 18.25 -14.30 11.89
CA PRO A 241 18.45 -15.14 10.72
C PRO A 241 17.52 -16.35 10.74
N ARG A 242 16.71 -16.54 9.69
CA ARG A 242 15.98 -17.79 9.47
C ARG A 242 16.95 -18.83 8.89
N THR A 243 16.94 -20.03 9.45
CA THR A 243 17.83 -21.15 9.11
C THR A 243 17.23 -22.14 8.11
N ALA A 244 16.05 -21.84 7.55
CA ALA A 244 15.39 -22.74 6.60
C ALA A 244 16.14 -22.82 5.27
N THR A 245 16.40 -24.04 4.80
CA THR A 245 17.09 -24.34 3.54
C THR A 245 16.19 -24.07 2.33
N PHE A 246 16.66 -23.19 1.42
CA PHE A 246 15.96 -22.79 0.18
C PHE A 246 15.42 -23.97 -0.65
N LYS A 247 16.15 -25.09 -0.67
CA LYS A 247 15.82 -26.27 -1.49
C LYS A 247 14.55 -27.00 -1.01
N ASP A 248 14.37 -27.11 0.31
CA ASP A 248 13.23 -27.82 0.90
C ASP A 248 11.95 -26.98 0.80
N TYR A 249 12.12 -25.66 0.97
CA TYR A 249 11.03 -24.70 0.75
C TYR A 249 10.57 -24.69 -0.72
N ARG A 250 11.50 -24.62 -1.69
CA ARG A 250 11.16 -24.62 -3.12
C ARG A 250 10.39 -25.87 -3.55
N THR A 251 10.80 -27.02 -3.04
CA THR A 251 10.16 -28.31 -3.39
C THR A 251 8.75 -28.37 -2.84
N SER A 252 8.54 -27.92 -1.60
CA SER A 252 7.22 -27.83 -0.98
C SER A 252 6.33 -26.82 -1.72
N PHE A 253 6.86 -25.62 -2.01
CA PHE A 253 6.14 -24.58 -2.74
C PHE A 253 5.65 -25.06 -4.11
N CYS A 254 6.53 -25.67 -4.93
CA CYS A 254 6.12 -26.19 -6.23
C CYS A 254 5.06 -27.30 -6.10
N THR A 255 5.19 -28.17 -5.10
CA THR A 255 4.25 -29.28 -4.90
C THR A 255 2.86 -28.77 -4.54
N TYR A 256 2.75 -27.80 -3.62
CA TYR A 256 1.46 -27.26 -3.22
C TYR A 256 0.84 -26.35 -4.28
N ILE A 257 1.60 -25.40 -4.84
CA ILE A 257 1.07 -24.43 -5.82
C ILE A 257 0.66 -25.12 -7.13
N PHE A 258 1.50 -26.02 -7.68
CA PHE A 258 1.18 -26.70 -8.94
C PHE A 258 0.32 -27.95 -8.75
N GLY A 259 0.26 -28.51 -7.54
CA GLY A 259 -0.51 -29.73 -7.25
C GLY A 259 -1.97 -29.49 -6.89
N ASP A 260 -2.32 -28.34 -6.29
CA ASP A 260 -3.69 -28.09 -5.83
C ASP A 260 -4.49 -27.24 -6.82
N LYS A 261 -5.49 -27.87 -7.46
CA LYS A 261 -6.42 -27.22 -8.39
C LYS A 261 -7.22 -26.08 -7.75
N ARG A 262 -7.44 -26.11 -6.43
CA ARG A 262 -8.18 -25.07 -5.70
C ARG A 262 -7.39 -23.77 -5.66
N ILE A 263 -6.07 -23.85 -5.52
CA ILE A 263 -5.17 -22.69 -5.54
C ILE A 263 -5.23 -22.03 -6.92
N TRP A 264 -5.19 -22.83 -8.00
CA TRP A 264 -5.35 -22.31 -9.36
C TRP A 264 -6.70 -21.65 -9.58
N LEU A 265 -7.79 -22.27 -9.12
CA LEU A 265 -9.12 -21.71 -9.27
C LEU A 265 -9.27 -20.37 -8.52
N LEU A 266 -8.70 -20.27 -7.31
CA LEU A 266 -8.64 -19.03 -6.55
C LEU A 266 -7.80 -17.97 -7.26
N ALA A 267 -6.64 -18.34 -7.80
CA ALA A 267 -5.78 -17.44 -8.55
C ALA A 267 -6.47 -16.86 -9.79
N TRP A 268 -7.19 -17.70 -10.56
CA TRP A 268 -7.97 -17.25 -11.71
C TRP A 268 -9.13 -16.34 -11.30
N ALA A 269 -9.88 -16.70 -10.25
CA ALA A 269 -10.96 -15.86 -9.75
C ALA A 269 -10.44 -14.47 -9.34
N GLN A 270 -9.33 -14.43 -8.59
CA GLN A 270 -8.69 -13.18 -8.17
C GLN A 270 -8.17 -12.37 -9.36
N ALA A 271 -7.56 -13.02 -10.35
CA ALA A 271 -7.10 -12.35 -11.57
C ALA A 271 -8.27 -11.72 -12.35
N CYS A 272 -9.41 -12.39 -12.46
CA CYS A 272 -10.61 -11.85 -13.10
C CYS A 272 -11.14 -10.61 -12.37
N VAL A 273 -11.20 -10.65 -11.04
CA VAL A 273 -11.64 -9.49 -10.23
C VAL A 273 -10.69 -8.31 -10.41
N GLN A 274 -9.38 -8.54 -10.29
CA GLN A 274 -8.37 -7.49 -10.47
C GLN A 274 -8.39 -6.90 -11.89
N PHE A 275 -8.58 -7.74 -12.91
CA PHE A 275 -8.74 -7.29 -14.28
C PHE A 275 -9.98 -6.40 -14.43
N SER A 276 -11.13 -6.81 -13.86
CA SER A 276 -12.35 -6.00 -13.89
C SER A 276 -12.18 -4.64 -13.20
N ILE A 277 -11.49 -4.60 -12.05
CA ILE A 277 -11.19 -3.36 -11.32
C ILE A 277 -10.31 -2.45 -12.18
N MET A 278 -9.30 -2.99 -12.84
CA MET A 278 -8.42 -2.19 -13.70
C MET A 278 -9.17 -1.63 -14.91
N VAL A 279 -9.97 -2.44 -15.60
CA VAL A 279 -10.77 -1.96 -16.73
C VAL A 279 -11.69 -0.82 -16.29
N PHE A 280 -12.34 -0.96 -15.13
CA PHE A 280 -13.14 0.10 -14.54
C PHE A 280 -12.29 1.34 -14.28
N TRP A 281 -11.14 1.21 -13.61
CA TRP A 281 -10.24 2.33 -13.27
C TRP A 281 -9.75 3.12 -14.49
N ILE A 282 -9.47 2.44 -15.61
CA ILE A 282 -9.02 3.10 -16.84
C ILE A 282 -10.18 3.79 -17.57
N LEU A 283 -11.37 3.18 -17.58
CA LEU A 283 -12.47 3.61 -18.44
C LEU A 283 -13.50 4.51 -17.76
N TRP A 284 -13.63 4.50 -16.42
CA TRP A 284 -14.74 5.19 -15.75
C TRP A 284 -14.73 6.70 -16.02
N ALA A 285 -13.59 7.38 -15.87
CA ALA A 285 -13.51 8.82 -16.05
C ALA A 285 -13.75 9.26 -17.51
N PRO A 286 -13.12 8.64 -18.54
CA PRO A 286 -13.44 8.93 -19.94
C PRO A 286 -14.90 8.66 -20.33
N THR A 287 -15.55 7.66 -19.71
CA THR A 287 -16.94 7.29 -20.03
C THR A 287 -17.96 8.27 -19.44
N ILE A 288 -17.66 8.88 -18.29
CA ILE A 288 -18.55 9.84 -17.62
C ILE A 288 -18.43 11.25 -18.20
N VAL A 289 -17.22 11.64 -18.62
CA VAL A 289 -16.93 13.00 -19.13
C VAL A 289 -17.01 13.07 -20.67
N GLY A 290 -17.24 11.93 -21.33
CA GLY A 290 -17.35 11.79 -22.79
C GLY A 290 -18.69 12.23 -23.36
#